data_AF-A0A7W6X6P3-F1
#
_entry.id   AF-A0A7W6X6P3-F1
#
_cell.length_a   1.000
_cell.length_b   1.000
_cell.length_c   1.000
_cell.angle_alpha   90.00
_cell.angle_beta   90.00
_cell.angle_gamma   90.00
#
_symmetry.space_group_name_H-M   'P 1'
#
loop_
_entity.id
_entity.type
_entity.pdbx_description
1 polymer ?
#
loop_
_entity_poly.entity_id
_entity_poly.type
_entity_poly.pdbx_seq_one_letter_code
_entity_poly.pdbx_strand_id
1 'polypeptide(L)'
;MAGDEGIAKWIVERLQNDQQFTAVNAVGGGYLEIVRKDHSPFTAAAIGIRGVVLPDHVAPLFGGVRSPQFVVNVPSKVIWSGPAIGIIHGAPAAFGTLGELGRAARDEDVSSYRHREYKFFERAFEQHGAVRAVERLYDRVFKLHRYRGLKAITVVLVDAYDMSAEDVRNARETYGRFDAAVKISSYGSITTAAKEAAASMEAEAFKFGDLMGRLNKA
;
A
#
# COMPACT_ATOMS: atom_id res chain seq x y z
N MET A 1 -13.66 16.18 1.50
CA MET A 1 -13.03 17.19 0.61
C MET A 1 -12.51 16.45 -0.61
N ALA A 2 -12.81 16.92 -1.81
CA ALA A 2 -12.21 16.39 -3.03
C ALA A 2 -10.84 17.06 -3.24
N GLY A 3 -9.78 16.25 -3.31
CA GLY A 3 -8.39 16.67 -3.56
C GLY A 3 -7.82 17.75 -2.63
N ASP A 4 -6.51 18.00 -2.75
CA ASP A 4 -5.80 19.09 -2.08
C ASP A 4 -5.07 19.95 -3.11
N GLU A 5 -5.55 21.18 -3.31
CA GLU A 5 -4.99 22.11 -4.30
C GLU A 5 -3.57 22.59 -3.93
N GLY A 6 -3.28 22.73 -2.65
CA GLY A 6 -1.96 23.15 -2.18
C GLY A 6 -0.93 22.06 -2.49
N ILE A 7 -1.28 20.80 -2.21
CA ILE A 7 -0.43 19.66 -2.55
C ILE A 7 -0.31 19.48 -4.06
N ALA A 8 -1.37 19.67 -4.84
CA ALA A 8 -1.29 19.58 -6.30
C ALA A 8 -0.28 20.61 -6.87
N LYS A 9 -0.35 21.87 -6.43
CA LYS A 9 0.62 22.91 -6.84
C LYS A 9 2.05 22.54 -6.44
N TRP A 10 2.23 22.04 -5.22
CA TRP A 10 3.53 21.57 -4.74
C TRP A 10 4.07 20.39 -5.60
N ILE A 11 3.21 19.46 -6.03
CA ILE A 11 3.61 18.37 -6.92
C ILE A 11 4.05 18.91 -8.28
N VAL A 12 3.34 19.89 -8.86
CA VAL A 12 3.74 20.56 -10.11
C VAL A 12 5.16 21.12 -9.98
N GLU A 13 5.42 21.91 -8.94
CA GLU A 13 6.74 22.50 -8.69
C GLU A 13 7.84 21.44 -8.53
N ARG A 14 7.51 20.29 -7.94
CA ARG A 14 8.47 19.21 -7.71
C ARG A 14 8.80 18.42 -8.99
N LEU A 15 7.86 18.34 -9.93
CA LEU A 15 8.00 17.57 -11.17
C LEU A 15 8.37 18.41 -12.40
N GLN A 16 8.28 19.75 -12.33
CA GLN A 16 8.50 20.65 -13.48
C GLN A 16 9.84 20.46 -14.21
N ASN A 17 10.88 20.00 -13.50
CA ASN A 17 12.24 19.78 -14.04
C ASN A 17 12.57 18.30 -14.24
N ASP A 18 11.63 17.40 -13.96
CA ASP A 18 11.85 15.97 -14.14
C ASP A 18 11.77 15.65 -15.64
N GLN A 19 12.86 15.09 -16.16
CA GLN A 19 12.98 14.76 -17.58
C GLN A 19 12.00 13.68 -18.04
N GLN A 20 11.26 13.02 -17.15
CA GLN A 20 10.22 12.07 -17.53
C GLN A 20 8.95 12.74 -18.07
N PHE A 21 8.71 14.00 -17.72
CA PHE A 21 7.49 14.72 -18.05
C PHE A 21 7.74 15.81 -19.09
N THR A 22 6.78 15.99 -19.99
CA THR A 22 6.72 17.11 -20.93
C THR A 22 6.03 18.30 -20.28
N ALA A 23 4.96 18.05 -19.52
CA ALA A 23 4.24 19.07 -18.76
C ALA A 23 3.52 18.44 -17.56
N VAL A 24 3.39 19.20 -16.47
CA VAL A 24 2.60 18.84 -15.29
C VAL A 24 1.81 20.08 -14.89
N ASN A 25 0.48 20.00 -14.88
CA ASN A 25 -0.39 21.13 -14.61
C ASN A 25 -1.40 20.80 -13.52
N ALA A 26 -1.63 21.71 -12.58
CA ALA A 26 -2.76 21.62 -11.64
C ALA A 26 -4.02 22.15 -12.33
N VAL A 27 -5.12 21.38 -12.31
CA VAL A 27 -6.37 21.68 -13.03
C VAL A 27 -7.58 21.92 -12.12
N GLY A 28 -7.29 22.26 -10.86
CA GLY A 28 -8.28 22.57 -9.81
C GLY A 28 -8.79 21.34 -9.06
N GLY A 29 -9.33 21.54 -7.86
CA GLY A 29 -9.90 20.46 -7.03
C GLY A 29 -8.88 19.39 -6.63
N GLY A 30 -7.60 19.75 -6.58
CA GLY A 30 -6.48 18.84 -6.29
C GLY A 30 -6.10 17.89 -7.44
N TYR A 31 -6.62 18.09 -8.65
CA TYR A 31 -6.26 17.27 -9.81
C TYR A 31 -5.05 17.80 -10.57
N LEU A 32 -4.35 16.87 -11.21
CA LEU A 32 -3.17 17.09 -12.03
C LEU A 32 -3.41 16.49 -13.42
N GLU A 33 -2.99 17.21 -14.45
CA GLU A 33 -2.80 16.68 -15.80
C GLU A 33 -1.30 16.51 -16.03
N ILE A 34 -0.89 15.27 -16.35
CA ILE A 34 0.50 14.90 -16.52
C ILE A 34 0.70 14.43 -17.96
N VAL A 35 1.52 15.17 -18.71
CA VAL A 35 1.95 14.82 -20.06
C VAL A 35 3.33 14.20 -19.97
N ARG A 36 3.44 12.95 -20.46
CA ARG A 36 4.68 12.17 -20.42
C ARG A 36 5.41 12.29 -21.76
N LYS A 37 6.71 11.96 -21.77
CA LYS A 37 7.50 11.93 -23.02
C LYS A 37 7.19 10.70 -23.87
N ASP A 38 7.17 9.53 -23.23
CA ASP A 38 7.18 8.24 -23.94
C ASP A 38 5.81 7.55 -24.00
N HIS A 39 4.80 8.10 -23.32
CA HIS A 39 3.48 7.48 -23.16
C HIS A 39 2.36 8.51 -23.14
N SER A 40 1.11 8.04 -23.28
CA SER A 40 -0.09 8.88 -23.25
C SER A 40 -0.20 9.72 -21.96
N PRO A 41 -0.76 10.94 -22.02
CA PRO A 41 -1.01 11.73 -20.82
C PRO A 41 -1.96 11.00 -19.86
N PHE A 42 -1.91 11.36 -18.58
CA PHE A 42 -2.79 10.79 -17.57
C PHE A 42 -3.19 11.82 -16.51
N THR A 43 -4.28 11.54 -15.79
CA THR A 43 -4.75 12.37 -14.68
C THR A 43 -4.30 11.78 -13.35
N ALA A 44 -3.92 12.65 -12.42
CA ALA A 44 -3.70 12.28 -11.03
C ALA A 44 -4.50 13.17 -10.08
N ALA A 45 -4.74 12.70 -8.86
CA ALA A 45 -5.32 13.48 -7.78
C ALA A 45 -4.35 13.52 -6.60
N ALA A 46 -4.21 14.70 -6.00
CA ALA A 46 -3.39 14.93 -4.82
C ALA A 46 -4.27 14.97 -3.56
N ILE A 47 -3.84 14.30 -2.50
CA ILE A 47 -4.44 14.36 -1.17
C ILE A 47 -3.38 14.63 -0.09
N GLY A 48 -3.81 15.29 0.99
CA GLY A 48 -2.95 15.81 2.05
C GLY A 48 -3.10 15.11 3.42
N ILE A 49 -3.47 13.83 3.44
CA ILE A 49 -3.84 13.12 4.68
C ILE A 49 -2.58 12.81 5.49
N ARG A 50 -2.63 13.00 6.82
CA ARG A 50 -1.49 12.73 7.73
C ARG A 50 -1.66 11.51 8.66
N GLY A 51 -2.87 10.96 8.72
CA GLY A 51 -3.19 9.76 9.51
C GLY A 51 -3.42 8.55 8.61
N VAL A 52 -4.62 7.97 8.70
CA VAL A 52 -5.05 6.87 7.83
C VAL A 52 -5.86 7.44 6.66
N VAL A 53 -5.54 7.00 5.44
CA VAL A 53 -6.37 7.27 4.26
C VAL A 53 -7.58 6.34 4.29
N LEU A 54 -8.76 6.94 4.50
CA LEU A 54 -10.04 6.27 4.65
C LEU A 54 -10.89 6.41 3.37
N PRO A 55 -11.94 5.58 3.21
CA PRO A 55 -12.88 5.67 2.08
C PRO A 55 -13.37 7.08 1.77
N ASP A 56 -13.75 7.84 2.81
CA ASP A 56 -14.32 9.18 2.65
C ASP A 56 -13.30 10.21 2.10
N HIS A 57 -12.01 9.91 2.19
CA HIS A 57 -10.96 10.74 1.59
C HIS A 57 -10.81 10.50 0.08
N VAL A 58 -11.15 9.29 -0.39
CA VAL A 58 -10.86 8.85 -1.77
C VAL A 58 -12.11 8.77 -2.64
N ALA A 59 -13.26 8.35 -2.09
CA ALA A 59 -14.50 8.21 -2.85
C ALA A 59 -14.92 9.49 -3.60
N PRO A 60 -14.81 10.70 -3.02
CA PRO A 60 -15.15 11.93 -3.72
C PRO A 60 -14.30 12.19 -4.98
N LEU A 61 -13.10 11.62 -5.07
CA LEU A 61 -12.21 11.79 -6.24
C LEU A 61 -12.74 11.10 -7.50
N PHE A 62 -13.65 10.13 -7.35
CA PHE A 62 -14.19 9.33 -8.44
C PHE A 62 -15.65 9.66 -8.78
N GLY A 63 -16.27 10.61 -8.05
CA GLY A 63 -17.68 10.98 -8.22
C GLY A 63 -17.93 12.13 -9.20
N GLY A 64 -16.88 12.76 -9.73
CA GLY A 64 -16.97 13.93 -10.60
C GLY A 64 -16.84 13.62 -12.10
N VAL A 65 -16.83 14.69 -12.91
CA VAL A 65 -16.57 14.61 -14.36
C VAL A 65 -15.15 14.12 -14.66
N ARG A 66 -14.21 14.34 -13.74
CA ARG A 66 -12.82 13.89 -13.84
C ARG A 66 -12.59 12.74 -12.86
N SER A 67 -12.01 11.65 -13.36
CA SER A 67 -11.51 10.54 -12.55
C SER A 67 -9.98 10.50 -12.65
N PRO A 68 -9.25 10.36 -11.53
CA PRO A 68 -7.80 10.21 -11.58
C PRO A 68 -7.44 8.78 -11.99
N GLN A 69 -6.32 8.62 -12.70
CA GLN A 69 -5.67 7.33 -12.93
C GLN A 69 -4.62 7.02 -11.85
N PHE A 70 -4.25 8.01 -11.03
CA PHE A 70 -3.36 7.83 -9.90
C PHE A 70 -3.74 8.76 -8.74
N VAL A 71 -3.79 8.26 -7.51
CA VAL A 71 -4.00 9.07 -6.29
C VAL A 71 -2.70 9.17 -5.50
N VAL A 72 -2.20 10.39 -5.33
CA VAL A 72 -0.96 10.68 -4.60
C VAL A 72 -1.29 11.24 -3.23
N ASN A 73 -0.72 10.65 -2.16
CA ASN A 73 -0.74 11.28 -0.84
C ASN A 73 0.60 11.94 -0.49
N VAL A 74 0.52 13.13 0.09
CA VAL A 74 1.64 13.83 0.71
C VAL A 74 1.21 14.26 2.11
N PRO A 75 1.86 13.81 3.20
CA PRO A 75 3.14 13.10 3.27
C PRO A 75 3.10 11.61 2.85
N SER A 76 4.27 11.03 2.59
CA SER A 76 4.42 9.66 2.07
C SER A 76 4.23 8.56 3.11
N LYS A 77 4.56 8.82 4.38
CA LYS A 77 4.49 7.84 5.48
C LYS A 77 3.08 7.83 6.09
N VAL A 78 2.11 7.34 5.34
CA VAL A 78 0.72 7.20 5.79
C VAL A 78 0.20 5.81 5.52
N ILE A 79 -0.77 5.41 6.35
CA ILE A 79 -1.44 4.13 6.19
C ILE A 79 -2.60 4.31 5.21
N TRP A 80 -2.75 3.39 4.27
CA TRP A 80 -3.96 3.30 3.46
C TRP A 80 -4.85 2.19 3.98
N SER A 81 -6.12 2.50 4.28
CA SER A 81 -7.09 1.47 4.64
C SER A 81 -7.42 0.58 3.45
N GLY A 82 -7.65 -0.70 3.72
CA GLY A 82 -8.08 -1.68 2.72
C GLY A 82 -9.31 -1.21 1.92
N PRO A 83 -10.37 -0.70 2.57
CA PRO A 83 -11.52 -0.13 1.89
C PRO A 83 -11.19 1.05 0.95
N ALA A 84 -10.29 1.97 1.35
CA ALA A 84 -9.85 3.06 0.48
C ALA A 84 -9.09 2.53 -0.75
N ILE A 85 -8.19 1.56 -0.54
CA ILE A 85 -7.48 0.86 -1.62
C ILE A 85 -8.49 0.18 -2.56
N GLY A 86 -9.51 -0.46 -2.01
CA GLY A 86 -10.57 -1.13 -2.75
C GLY A 86 -11.34 -0.19 -3.67
N ILE A 87 -11.67 1.03 -3.20
CA ILE A 87 -12.30 2.07 -4.03
C ILE A 87 -11.41 2.45 -5.22
N ILE A 88 -10.13 2.69 -4.96
CA ILE A 88 -9.19 3.13 -6.00
C ILE A 88 -8.99 2.02 -7.04
N HIS A 89 -8.74 0.78 -6.60
CA HIS A 89 -8.53 -0.35 -7.50
C HIS A 89 -9.83 -0.86 -8.17
N GLY A 90 -10.99 -0.50 -7.64
CA GLY A 90 -12.29 -0.71 -8.30
C GLY A 90 -12.52 0.25 -9.47
N ALA A 91 -11.76 1.35 -9.52
CA ALA A 91 -11.66 2.22 -10.68
C ALA A 91 -10.39 1.89 -11.50
N PRO A 92 -10.26 2.42 -12.74
CA PRO A 92 -9.02 2.38 -13.50
C PRO A 92 -7.96 3.33 -12.89
N ALA A 93 -7.57 3.08 -11.64
CA ALA A 93 -6.64 3.90 -10.90
C ALA A 93 -5.67 3.11 -9.99
N ALA A 94 -4.51 3.71 -9.75
CA ALA A 94 -3.53 3.30 -8.77
C ALA A 94 -3.35 4.36 -7.67
N PHE A 95 -2.52 4.08 -6.67
CA PHE A 95 -2.22 5.02 -5.60
C PHE A 95 -0.79 4.90 -5.10
N GLY A 96 -0.36 5.93 -4.36
CA GLY A 96 0.87 5.87 -3.60
C GLY A 96 1.43 7.24 -3.25
N THR A 97 2.74 7.26 -3.11
CA THR A 97 3.58 8.42 -2.85
C THR A 97 4.00 9.13 -4.15
N LEU A 98 4.60 10.32 -4.04
CA LEU A 98 5.18 11.00 -5.20
C LEU A 98 6.22 10.15 -5.93
N GLY A 99 7.03 9.37 -5.20
CA GLY A 99 8.01 8.46 -5.80
C GLY A 99 7.38 7.25 -6.49
N GLU A 100 6.17 6.84 -6.09
CA GLU A 100 5.39 5.81 -6.78
C GLU A 100 4.70 6.36 -8.01
N LEU A 101 4.20 7.61 -7.98
CA LEU A 101 3.70 8.30 -9.17
C LEU A 101 4.77 8.34 -10.27
N GLY A 102 6.00 8.75 -9.93
CA GLY A 102 7.10 8.78 -10.89
C GLY A 102 7.43 7.39 -11.46
N ARG A 103 7.38 6.34 -10.64
CA ARG A 103 7.54 4.96 -11.10
C ARG A 103 6.40 4.52 -12.01
N ALA A 104 5.16 4.72 -11.60
CA ALA A 104 3.94 4.36 -12.34
C ALA A 104 3.88 5.08 -13.70
N ALA A 105 4.34 6.32 -13.76
CA ALA A 105 4.38 7.08 -15.00
C ALA A 105 5.32 6.50 -16.07
N ARG A 106 6.19 5.53 -15.74
CA ARG A 106 7.02 4.79 -16.71
C ARG A 106 6.33 3.59 -17.31
N ASP A 107 5.20 3.18 -16.75
CA ASP A 107 4.38 2.10 -17.28
C ASP A 107 3.44 2.68 -18.34
N GLU A 108 3.17 1.95 -19.42
CA GLU A 108 2.22 2.39 -20.46
C GLU A 108 0.85 2.72 -19.85
N ASP A 109 0.36 1.81 -18.99
CA ASP A 109 -0.85 1.97 -18.18
C ASP A 109 -0.52 2.26 -16.70
N VAL A 110 -0.60 3.54 -16.34
CA VAL A 110 -0.41 4.04 -14.97
C VAL A 110 -1.38 3.40 -13.97
N SER A 111 -2.60 3.11 -14.39
CA SER A 111 -3.64 2.59 -13.50
C SER A 111 -3.38 1.15 -13.05
N SER A 112 -2.55 0.43 -13.80
CA SER A 112 -2.12 -0.93 -13.47
C SER A 112 -1.05 -0.98 -12.38
N TYR A 113 -0.47 0.17 -12.00
CA TYR A 113 0.62 0.22 -11.03
C TYR A 113 0.19 -0.37 -9.69
N ARG A 114 1.03 -1.25 -9.15
CA ARG A 114 0.86 -1.81 -7.81
C ARG A 114 2.24 -1.89 -7.17
N HIS A 115 2.34 -1.55 -5.89
CA HIS A 115 3.60 -1.71 -5.17
C HIS A 115 4.07 -3.17 -5.25
N ARG A 116 5.24 -3.39 -5.87
CA ARG A 116 5.69 -4.73 -6.31
C ARG A 116 5.76 -5.73 -5.17
N GLU A 117 6.24 -5.28 -4.02
CA GLU A 117 6.38 -6.11 -2.82
C GLU A 117 5.01 -6.56 -2.32
N TYR A 118 4.06 -5.64 -2.15
CA TYR A 118 2.75 -5.98 -1.57
C TYR A 118 1.96 -6.88 -2.52
N LYS A 119 2.07 -6.63 -3.83
CA LYS A 119 1.48 -7.49 -4.87
C LYS A 119 2.05 -8.91 -4.84
N PHE A 120 3.33 -9.08 -4.52
CA PHE A 120 3.92 -10.41 -4.37
C PHE A 120 3.30 -11.18 -3.20
N PHE A 121 3.25 -10.58 -2.01
CA PHE A 121 2.68 -11.23 -0.83
C PHE A 121 1.19 -11.54 -0.99
N GLU A 122 0.42 -10.58 -1.48
CA GLU A 122 -1.02 -10.76 -1.72
C GLU A 122 -1.28 -11.94 -2.67
N ARG A 123 -0.61 -11.98 -3.83
CA ARG A 123 -0.74 -13.10 -4.78
C ARG A 123 -0.33 -14.43 -4.18
N ALA A 124 0.75 -14.45 -3.41
CA ALA A 124 1.21 -15.69 -2.81
C ALA A 124 0.24 -16.22 -1.75
N PHE A 125 -0.42 -15.32 -1.00
CA PHE A 125 -1.50 -15.71 -0.09
C PHE A 125 -2.72 -16.22 -0.85
N GLU A 126 -3.14 -15.54 -1.91
CA GLU A 126 -4.29 -15.94 -2.76
C GLU A 126 -4.09 -17.32 -3.41
N GLN A 127 -2.85 -17.63 -3.82
CA GLN A 127 -2.51 -18.89 -4.48
C GLN A 127 -2.27 -20.04 -3.50
N HIS A 128 -2.22 -19.77 -2.19
CA HIS A 128 -1.91 -20.80 -1.21
C HIS A 128 -3.10 -21.73 -0.97
N GLY A 129 -2.91 -23.05 -1.12
CA GLY A 129 -4.00 -24.04 -1.04
C GLY A 129 -4.74 -24.12 0.31
N ALA A 130 -4.17 -23.57 1.40
CA ALA A 130 -4.87 -23.46 2.69
C ALA A 130 -5.69 -22.17 2.86
N VAL A 131 -5.55 -21.20 1.95
CA VAL A 131 -6.21 -19.89 2.01
C VAL A 131 -7.42 -19.91 1.08
N ARG A 132 -8.59 -19.60 1.64
CA ARG A 132 -9.85 -19.47 0.93
C ARG A 132 -10.07 -18.08 0.37
N ALA A 133 -9.68 -17.06 1.13
CA ALA A 133 -9.83 -15.67 0.73
C ALA A 133 -8.79 -14.79 1.44
N VAL A 134 -8.39 -13.72 0.77
CA VAL A 134 -7.50 -12.68 1.30
C VAL A 134 -8.31 -11.40 1.40
N GLU A 135 -8.38 -10.84 2.60
CA GLU A 135 -8.96 -9.51 2.85
C GLU A 135 -7.82 -8.56 3.18
N ARG A 136 -7.66 -7.49 2.40
CA ARG A 136 -6.69 -6.43 2.72
C ARG A 136 -7.32 -5.49 3.76
N LEU A 137 -6.74 -5.41 4.95
CA LEU A 137 -7.21 -4.52 6.03
C LEU A 137 -6.55 -3.15 5.94
N TYR A 138 -5.25 -3.14 5.61
CA TYR A 138 -4.44 -1.95 5.35
C TYR A 138 -3.43 -2.27 4.24
N ASP A 139 -2.72 -1.26 3.75
CA ASP A 139 -1.63 -1.39 2.76
C ASP A 139 -0.65 -2.56 3.03
N ARG A 140 -0.32 -2.79 4.30
CA ARG A 140 0.61 -3.85 4.74
C ARG A 140 -0.02 -4.95 5.58
N VAL A 141 -1.35 -4.96 5.73
CA VAL A 141 -2.05 -5.88 6.64
C VAL A 141 -3.11 -6.67 5.89
N PHE A 142 -3.01 -7.99 5.99
CA PHE A 142 -3.89 -8.94 5.31
C PHE A 142 -4.52 -9.88 6.32
N LYS A 143 -5.81 -10.12 6.18
CA LYS A 143 -6.51 -11.18 6.88
C LYS A 143 -6.72 -12.35 5.94
N LEU A 144 -6.19 -13.50 6.34
CA LEU A 144 -6.20 -14.72 5.57
C LEU A 144 -7.30 -15.63 6.12
N HIS A 145 -8.38 -15.77 5.36
CA HIS A 145 -9.43 -16.73 5.67
C HIS A 145 -8.98 -18.10 5.19
N ARG A 146 -8.88 -19.07 6.10
CA ARG A 146 -8.34 -20.41 5.80
C ARG A 146 -9.45 -21.44 5.59
N TYR A 147 -9.15 -22.50 4.84
CA TYR A 147 -10.06 -23.64 4.64
C TYR A 147 -10.14 -24.55 5.88
N ARG A 148 -11.03 -25.56 5.82
CA ARG A 148 -11.08 -26.69 6.76
C ARG A 148 -11.30 -26.31 8.23
N GLY A 149 -11.99 -25.20 8.48
CA GLY A 149 -12.29 -24.71 9.83
C GLY A 149 -11.09 -24.10 10.57
N LEU A 150 -9.94 -23.93 9.89
CA LEU A 150 -8.80 -23.24 10.48
C LEU A 150 -9.13 -21.78 10.75
N LYS A 151 -8.72 -21.27 11.93
CA LYS A 151 -8.95 -19.88 12.33
C LYS A 151 -8.34 -18.92 11.31
N ALA A 152 -9.04 -17.85 10.95
CA ALA A 152 -8.42 -16.78 10.16
C ALA A 152 -7.23 -16.18 10.91
N ILE A 153 -6.20 -15.77 10.18
CA ILE A 153 -5.04 -15.09 10.75
C ILE A 153 -4.86 -13.71 10.13
N THR A 154 -4.47 -12.74 10.94
CA THR A 154 -4.08 -11.41 10.49
C THR A 154 -2.55 -11.34 10.40
N VAL A 155 -2.06 -10.98 9.23
CA VAL A 155 -0.65 -10.91 8.88
C VAL A 155 -0.29 -9.45 8.61
N VAL A 156 0.74 -8.93 9.29
CA VAL A 156 1.38 -7.65 8.97
C VAL A 156 2.71 -7.88 8.26
N LEU A 157 2.95 -7.11 7.22
CA LEU A 157 4.23 -7.08 6.51
C LEU A 157 5.15 -6.02 7.12
N VAL A 158 6.32 -6.44 7.58
CA VAL A 158 7.34 -5.61 8.23
C VAL A 158 8.53 -5.45 7.28
N ASP A 159 8.80 -4.21 6.90
CA ASP A 159 9.92 -3.84 6.06
C ASP A 159 11.16 -3.57 6.92
N ALA A 160 11.98 -4.60 7.11
CA ALA A 160 13.22 -4.53 7.87
C ALA A 160 14.25 -5.49 7.27
N TYR A 161 15.53 -5.10 7.28
CA TYR A 161 16.64 -5.97 6.90
C TYR A 161 16.87 -7.04 7.99
N ASP A 162 17.21 -6.58 9.20
CA ASP A 162 17.18 -7.39 10.42
C ASP A 162 15.97 -6.95 11.23
N MET A 163 14.97 -7.83 11.34
CA MET A 163 13.75 -7.48 12.08
C MET A 163 14.03 -7.54 13.59
N SER A 164 13.93 -6.38 14.23
CA SER A 164 14.15 -6.15 15.65
C SER A 164 12.85 -6.22 16.47
N ALA A 165 12.97 -6.23 17.80
CA ALA A 165 11.81 -6.09 18.68
C ALA A 165 11.06 -4.77 18.48
N GLU A 166 11.78 -3.70 18.15
CA GLU A 166 11.20 -2.38 17.92
C GLU A 166 10.35 -2.37 16.65
N ASP A 167 10.80 -3.00 15.56
CA ASP A 167 10.01 -3.11 14.32
C ASP A 167 8.65 -3.79 14.55
N VAL A 168 8.64 -4.86 15.36
CA VAL A 168 7.40 -5.59 15.70
C VAL A 168 6.49 -4.74 16.60
N ARG A 169 7.04 -4.02 17.58
CA ARG A 169 6.26 -3.11 18.45
C ARG A 169 5.69 -1.94 17.67
N ASN A 170 6.47 -1.33 16.79
CA ASN A 170 6.03 -0.26 15.92
C ASN A 170 4.90 -0.73 14.99
N ALA A 171 5.01 -1.93 14.43
CA ALA A 171 3.91 -2.54 13.67
C ALA A 171 2.66 -2.73 14.52
N ARG A 172 2.80 -3.16 15.80
CA ARG A 172 1.67 -3.32 16.73
C ARG A 172 0.99 -2.00 17.06
N GLU A 173 1.78 -0.96 17.32
CA GLU A 173 1.27 0.39 17.59
C GLU A 173 0.54 0.96 16.37
N THR A 174 1.12 0.76 15.18
CA THR A 174 0.62 1.32 13.91
C THR A 174 -0.66 0.64 13.44
N TYR A 175 -0.70 -0.70 13.45
CA TYR A 175 -1.78 -1.47 12.82
C TYR A 175 -2.69 -2.19 13.82
N GLY A 176 -2.38 -2.12 15.11
CA GLY A 176 -3.11 -2.86 16.13
C GLY A 176 -2.80 -4.36 16.09
N ARG A 177 -3.75 -5.17 16.57
CA ARG A 177 -3.55 -6.61 16.76
C ARG A 177 -3.39 -7.36 15.43
N PHE A 178 -2.36 -8.21 15.38
CA PHE A 178 -2.13 -9.20 14.33
C PHE A 178 -1.68 -10.51 14.96
N ASP A 179 -1.82 -11.62 14.23
CA ASP A 179 -1.37 -12.96 14.65
C ASP A 179 0.05 -13.26 14.13
N ALA A 180 0.48 -12.64 13.03
CA ALA A 180 1.78 -12.86 12.41
C ALA A 180 2.44 -11.57 11.92
N ALA A 181 3.71 -11.35 12.28
CA ALA A 181 4.59 -10.35 11.70
C ALA A 181 5.55 -11.01 10.71
N VAL A 182 5.49 -10.62 9.44
CA VAL A 182 6.30 -11.22 8.37
C VAL A 182 7.32 -10.23 7.90
N LYS A 183 8.59 -10.63 7.94
CA LYS A 183 9.66 -9.84 7.34
C LYS A 183 9.57 -9.91 5.81
N ILE A 184 9.46 -8.74 5.17
CA ILE A 184 9.35 -8.61 3.71
C ILE A 184 10.66 -9.01 3.02
N SER A 185 11.80 -8.58 3.55
CA SER A 185 13.11 -8.88 2.98
C SER A 185 13.45 -10.36 3.11
N SER A 186 13.95 -10.95 2.02
CA SER A 186 14.54 -12.30 2.04
C SER A 186 15.94 -12.33 2.66
N TYR A 187 16.58 -11.17 2.80
CA TYR A 187 17.92 -11.00 3.36
C TYR A 187 17.87 -10.68 4.86
N GLY A 188 19.00 -10.84 5.54
CA GLY A 188 19.12 -10.62 6.99
C GLY A 188 18.35 -11.64 7.83
N SER A 189 18.17 -11.33 9.11
CA SER A 189 17.62 -12.22 10.12
C SER A 189 16.35 -11.69 10.77
N ILE A 190 15.73 -12.53 11.60
CA ILE A 190 14.73 -12.11 12.58
C ILE A 190 15.38 -12.34 13.92
N THR A 191 15.60 -11.28 14.69
CA THR A 191 16.29 -11.37 15.97
C THR A 191 15.49 -12.20 16.98
N THR A 192 16.15 -12.81 17.95
CA THR A 192 15.47 -13.50 19.06
C THR A 192 14.54 -12.55 19.80
N ALA A 193 14.99 -11.31 20.05
CA ALA A 193 14.18 -10.27 20.69
C ALA A 193 12.89 -9.94 19.90
N ALA A 194 12.94 -9.97 18.56
CA ALA A 194 11.73 -9.78 17.73
C ALA A 194 10.72 -10.91 17.91
N LYS A 195 11.19 -12.15 18.01
CA LYS A 195 10.33 -13.31 18.27
C LYS A 195 9.71 -13.25 19.66
N GLU A 196 10.49 -12.89 20.66
CA GLU A 196 10.02 -12.71 22.04
C GLU A 196 9.00 -11.57 22.15
N ALA A 197 9.25 -10.45 21.46
CA ALA A 197 8.31 -9.34 21.41
C ALA A 197 7.00 -9.73 20.71
N ALA A 198 7.05 -10.46 19.59
CA ALA A 198 5.83 -10.97 18.95
C ALA A 198 5.06 -11.89 19.90
N ALA A 199 5.75 -12.85 20.54
CA ALA A 199 5.14 -13.82 21.45
C ALA A 199 4.46 -13.16 22.65
N SER A 200 5.07 -12.12 23.24
CA SER A 200 4.48 -11.37 24.36
C SER A 200 3.20 -10.60 23.98
N MET A 201 2.93 -10.43 22.69
CA MET A 201 1.74 -9.77 22.14
C MET A 201 0.76 -10.76 21.48
N GLU A 202 0.91 -12.05 21.79
CA GLU A 202 0.14 -13.17 21.22
C GLU A 202 0.25 -13.27 19.68
N ALA A 203 1.42 -12.94 19.15
CA ALA A 203 1.74 -13.03 17.73
C ALA A 203 3.01 -13.87 17.51
N GLU A 204 3.26 -14.26 16.26
CA GLU A 204 4.49 -14.95 15.87
C GLU A 204 5.25 -14.14 14.79
N ALA A 205 6.58 -14.21 14.80
CA ALA A 205 7.45 -13.54 13.83
C ALA A 205 8.01 -14.54 12.82
N PHE A 206 7.78 -14.31 11.53
CA PHE A 206 8.10 -15.27 10.46
C PHE A 206 8.95 -14.68 9.34
N LYS A 207 9.82 -15.51 8.77
CA LYS A 207 10.21 -15.31 7.36
C LYS A 207 9.06 -15.75 6.48
N PHE A 208 9.00 -15.22 5.25
CA PHE A 208 7.91 -15.54 4.34
C PHE A 208 7.67 -17.06 4.15
N GLY A 209 8.73 -17.84 3.88
CA GLY A 209 8.60 -19.30 3.72
C GLY A 209 8.07 -20.02 4.97
N ASP A 210 8.46 -19.56 6.16
CA ASP A 210 8.00 -20.13 7.43
C ASP A 210 6.49 -19.88 7.63
N LEU A 211 6.02 -18.68 7.28
CA LEU A 211 4.58 -18.38 7.30
C LEU A 211 3.82 -19.32 6.35
N MET A 212 4.31 -19.52 5.13
CA MET A 212 3.63 -20.39 4.16
C MET A 212 3.48 -21.83 4.70
N GLY A 213 4.51 -22.34 5.39
CA GLY A 213 4.41 -23.60 6.12
C GLY A 213 3.39 -23.56 7.28
N ARG A 214 3.39 -22.46 8.06
CA ARG A 214 2.48 -22.23 9.20
C ARG A 214 1.01 -22.18 8.79
N LEU A 215 0.68 -21.69 7.60
CA LEU A 215 -0.71 -21.57 7.12
C LEU A 215 -1.46 -22.90 7.11
N ASN A 216 -0.75 -24.02 6.94
CA ASN A 216 -1.31 -25.37 6.94
C ASN A 216 -1.56 -25.96 8.33
N LYS A 217 -1.13 -25.27 9.41
CA LYS A 217 -1.20 -25.75 10.79
C LYS A 217 -2.27 -24.99 11.58
N ALA A 218 -2.82 -25.63 12.61
CA ALA A 218 -3.80 -25.02 13.52
C ALA A 218 -3.26 -23.73 14.15
#